data_AF-A0A8J8TD15-F1
#
_entry.id   AF-A0A8J8TD15-F1
#
_cell.length_a   1.000
_cell.length_b   1.000
_cell.length_c   1.000
_cell.angle_alpha   90.00
_cell.angle_beta   90.00
_cell.angle_gamma   90.00
#
_symmetry.space_group_name_H-M   'P 1'
#
loop_
_entity.id
_entity.type
_entity.pdbx_description
1 polymer ?
#
loop_
_entity_poly.entity_id
_entity_poly.type
_entity_poly.pdbx_seq_one_letter_code
_entity_poly.pdbx_strand_id
1 'polypeptide(L)'
;MPVSYTQEVHGLEITAEPVEEPSPVLWTDTEPTIDVEFNNTTDNTWTADTAVHLRTQIDDNIVWSEEVEIGADLPPGESTNVSVDAKPLTYEGHAVLGFSISGGVNVNNENHPSSLNPGGDDYLIRPTSAFSVWDKSHYDATVRRPKQFQKGIIFTSIVLIIFAGIQLWLAYA
;
A
#
# COMPACT_ATOMS: atom_id res chain seq x y z
N MET A 1 10.60 -6.09 5.56
CA MET A 1 9.80 -5.48 6.63
C MET A 1 8.87 -4.56 5.88
N PRO A 2 7.55 -4.76 6.00
CA PRO A 2 6.59 -3.89 5.34
C PRO A 2 6.90 -2.43 5.71
N VAL A 3 6.75 -1.53 4.74
CA VAL A 3 6.94 -0.11 4.99
C VAL A 3 5.77 0.34 5.85
N SER A 4 6.07 0.69 7.09
CA SER A 4 5.12 1.25 8.02
C SER A 4 5.20 2.76 8.02
N TYR A 5 4.05 3.40 8.17
CA TYR A 5 3.99 4.84 8.37
C TYR A 5 3.25 5.10 9.68
N THR A 6 3.96 5.71 10.62
CA THR A 6 3.44 6.16 11.90
C THR A 6 3.22 7.66 11.85
N GLN A 7 2.02 8.10 12.18
CA GLN A 7 1.72 9.50 12.44
C GLN A 7 1.29 9.67 13.90
N GLU A 8 1.94 10.59 14.60
CA GLU A 8 1.51 11.02 15.94
C GLU A 8 0.56 12.21 15.83
N VAL A 9 -0.57 12.14 16.53
CA VAL A 9 -1.57 13.19 16.60
C VAL A 9 -1.97 13.40 18.06
N HIS A 10 -1.42 14.44 18.70
CA HIS A 10 -1.73 14.78 20.10
C HIS A 10 -1.58 13.60 21.08
N GLY A 11 -0.53 12.78 20.89
CA GLY A 11 -0.27 11.59 21.70
C GLY A 11 -1.14 10.37 21.35
N LEU A 12 -1.87 10.39 20.24
CA LEU A 12 -2.34 9.17 19.58
C LEU A 12 -1.38 8.86 18.43
N GLU A 13 -0.63 7.78 18.57
CA GLU A 13 0.20 7.24 17.50
C GLU A 13 -0.65 6.32 16.63
N ILE A 14 -0.65 6.56 15.33
CA ILE A 14 -1.44 5.79 14.37
C ILE A 14 -0.47 5.22 13.36
N THR A 15 -0.38 3.90 13.33
CA THR A 15 0.50 3.16 12.43
C THR A 15 -0.35 2.35 11.47
N ALA A 16 -0.13 2.51 10.17
CA ALA A 16 -0.78 1.70 9.16
C ALA A 16 0.25 0.80 8.47
N GLU A 17 -0.04 -0.49 8.40
CA GLU A 17 0.82 -1.49 7.76
C GLU A 17 -0.01 -2.45 6.91
N PRO A 18 0.40 -2.73 5.66
CA PRO A 18 -0.22 -3.81 4.91
C PRO A 18 0.10 -5.16 5.58
N VAL A 19 -0.93 -6.01 5.77
CA VAL A 19 -0.78 -7.32 6.42
C VAL A 19 0.22 -8.20 5.70
N GLU A 20 0.19 -8.16 4.37
CA GLU A 20 1.20 -8.78 3.52
C GLU A 20 2.07 -7.69 2.90
N GLU A 21 3.39 -7.86 2.93
CA GLU A 21 4.32 -6.94 2.27
C GLU A 21 3.92 -6.84 0.78
N PRO A 22 3.45 -5.67 0.30
CA PRO A 22 2.89 -5.58 -1.02
C PRO A 22 4.00 -5.90 -2.02
N SER A 23 3.75 -6.91 -2.85
CA SER A 23 4.56 -7.14 -4.03
C SER A 23 4.66 -5.81 -4.79
N PRO A 24 5.81 -5.50 -5.42
CA PRO A 24 5.95 -4.27 -6.21
C PRO A 24 4.89 -4.16 -7.31
N VAL A 25 4.26 -5.29 -7.67
CA VAL A 25 3.06 -5.37 -8.50
C VAL A 25 1.94 -6.06 -7.71
N LEU A 26 0.81 -5.36 -7.54
CA LEU A 26 -0.47 -5.95 -7.15
C LEU A 26 -1.37 -6.09 -8.39
N TRP A 27 -2.33 -7.01 -8.31
CA TRP A 27 -3.24 -7.27 -9.41
C TRP A 27 -4.54 -6.50 -9.24
N THR A 28 -5.22 -6.21 -10.35
CA THR A 28 -6.51 -5.49 -10.35
C THR A 28 -7.63 -6.22 -9.60
N ASP A 29 -7.50 -7.53 -9.41
CA ASP A 29 -8.41 -8.39 -8.64
C ASP A 29 -7.95 -8.61 -7.19
N THR A 30 -6.87 -7.97 -6.75
CA THR A 30 -6.36 -8.06 -5.37
C THR A 30 -7.09 -7.08 -4.45
N GLU A 31 -7.51 -7.58 -3.28
CA GLU A 31 -8.06 -6.82 -2.16
C GLU A 31 -7.00 -6.78 -1.05
N PRO A 32 -6.18 -5.71 -0.95
CA PRO A 32 -5.14 -5.66 0.06
C PRO A 32 -5.73 -5.41 1.45
N THR A 33 -5.33 -6.21 2.43
CA THR A 33 -5.67 -6.00 3.84
C THR A 33 -4.64 -5.12 4.52
N ILE A 34 -5.11 -4.20 5.35
CA ILE A 34 -4.30 -3.19 6.04
C ILE A 34 -4.64 -3.24 7.52
N ASP A 35 -3.62 -3.35 8.35
CA ASP A 35 -3.72 -3.22 9.79
C ASP A 35 -3.45 -1.77 10.19
N VAL A 36 -4.36 -1.21 10.99
CA VAL A 36 -4.23 0.13 11.56
C VAL A 36 -4.12 -0.01 13.07
N GLU A 37 -2.92 0.21 13.59
CA GLU A 37 -2.66 0.27 15.02
C GLU A 37 -2.87 1.70 15.54
N PHE A 38 -3.65 1.81 16.60
CA PHE A 38 -3.83 3.02 17.40
C PHE A 38 -3.16 2.80 18.75
N ASN A 39 -2.19 3.64 19.10
CA ASN A 39 -1.45 3.58 20.35
C ASN A 39 -1.61 4.90 21.12
N ASN A 40 -2.20 4.83 22.32
CA ASN A 40 -2.43 6.00 23.15
C ASN A 40 -1.26 6.26 24.10
N THR A 41 -0.48 7.30 23.82
CA THR A 41 0.66 7.72 24.63
C THR A 41 0.32 8.84 25.63
N THR A 42 -0.96 9.21 25.73
CA THR A 42 -1.45 10.24 26.66
C THR A 42 -1.97 9.67 27.97
N ASP A 43 -2.20 10.55 28.95
CA ASP A 43 -2.88 10.24 30.21
C ASP A 43 -4.43 10.28 30.09
N ASN A 44 -4.96 10.58 28.90
CA ASN A 44 -6.40 10.66 28.64
C ASN A 44 -6.90 9.45 27.85
N THR A 45 -8.16 9.07 28.02
CA THR A 45 -8.78 8.01 27.21
C THR A 45 -9.23 8.58 25.86
N TRP A 46 -8.98 7.86 24.76
CA TRP A 46 -9.61 8.16 23.46
C TRP A 46 -10.94 7.43 23.32
N THR A 47 -11.92 8.07 22.73
CA THR A 47 -13.26 7.49 22.55
C THR A 47 -13.32 6.48 21.41
N ALA A 48 -14.26 5.55 21.49
CA ALA A 48 -14.52 4.54 20.47
C ALA A 48 -14.80 5.09 19.05
N ASP A 49 -15.34 6.30 18.94
CA ASP A 49 -15.65 6.99 17.68
C ASP A 49 -14.44 7.74 17.08
N THR A 50 -13.27 7.60 17.69
CA THR A 50 -12.00 8.08 17.13
C THR A 50 -11.73 7.33 15.83
N ALA A 51 -11.55 8.07 14.72
CA ALA A 51 -11.41 7.48 13.40
C ALA A 51 -10.35 8.16 12.52
N VAL A 52 -9.82 7.40 11.56
CA VAL A 52 -8.97 7.89 10.47
C VAL A 52 -9.57 7.56 9.11
N HIS A 53 -9.29 8.38 8.10
CA HIS A 53 -9.63 8.05 6.73
C HIS A 53 -8.47 7.29 6.08
N LEU A 54 -8.73 6.05 5.65
CA LEU A 54 -7.79 5.23 4.89
C LEU A 54 -8.18 5.28 3.41
N ARG A 55 -7.20 5.51 2.54
CA ARG A 55 -7.44 5.77 1.11
C ARG A 55 -6.43 5.07 0.21
N THR A 56 -6.94 4.57 -0.90
CA THR A 56 -6.12 4.12 -2.02
C THR A 56 -6.33 5.04 -3.21
N GLN A 57 -5.23 5.57 -3.72
CA GLN A 57 -5.19 6.43 -4.90
C GLN A 57 -4.46 5.71 -6.03
N ILE A 58 -4.98 5.74 -7.24
CA ILE A 58 -4.32 5.23 -8.46
C ILE A 58 -4.26 6.35 -9.49
N ASP A 59 -3.05 6.72 -9.92
CA ASP A 59 -2.82 7.80 -10.89
C ASP A 59 -3.66 9.05 -10.59
N ASP A 60 -3.51 9.56 -9.37
CA ASP A 60 -4.22 10.71 -8.80
C ASP A 60 -5.73 10.54 -8.52
N ASN A 61 -6.34 9.40 -8.85
CA ASN A 61 -7.76 9.13 -8.58
C ASN A 61 -7.95 8.30 -7.30
N ILE A 62 -8.80 8.77 -6.38
CA ILE A 62 -9.19 7.98 -5.20
C ILE A 62 -10.10 6.84 -5.67
N VAL A 63 -9.62 5.60 -5.56
CA VAL A 63 -10.37 4.40 -5.96
C VAL A 63 -11.09 3.74 -4.78
N TRP A 64 -10.59 3.98 -3.56
CA TRP A 64 -11.20 3.52 -2.33
C TRP A 64 -10.88 4.51 -1.20
N SER A 65 -11.87 4.74 -0.34
CA SER A 65 -11.78 5.59 0.84
C SER A 65 -12.74 5.02 1.87
N GLU A 66 -12.28 4.85 3.10
CA GLU A 66 -13.06 4.31 4.20
C GLU A 66 -12.66 4.98 5.52
N GLU A 67 -13.62 5.17 6.42
CA GLU A 67 -13.35 5.57 7.81
C GLU A 67 -13.08 4.33 8.64
N VAL A 68 -11.96 4.37 9.38
CA VAL A 68 -11.52 3.30 10.26
C VAL A 68 -11.61 3.82 11.69
N GLU A 69 -12.63 3.36 12.41
CA GLU A 69 -12.86 3.66 13.82
C GLU A 69 -12.08 2.72 14.74
N ILE A 70 -11.64 3.22 15.90
CA ILE A 70 -11.05 2.39 16.97
C ILE A 70 -12.06 1.33 17.45
N GLY A 71 -13.35 1.68 17.52
CA GLY A 71 -14.45 0.76 17.85
C GLY A 71 -14.61 0.45 19.34
N ALA A 72 -13.66 0.88 20.18
CA ALA A 72 -13.72 0.81 21.63
C ALA A 72 -12.96 2.00 22.24
N ASP A 73 -13.32 2.40 23.46
CA ASP A 73 -12.54 3.41 24.17
C ASP A 73 -11.11 2.88 24.40
N LEU A 74 -10.10 3.70 24.12
CA LEU A 74 -8.68 3.37 24.21
C LEU A 74 -8.05 4.06 25.43
N PRO A 75 -7.84 3.34 26.55
CA PRO A 75 -7.28 3.91 27.79
C PRO A 75 -5.84 4.40 27.64
N PRO A 76 -5.34 5.18 28.61
CA PRO A 76 -3.95 5.63 28.67
C PRO A 76 -2.95 4.47 28.58
N GLY A 77 -1.98 4.57 27.67
CA GLY A 77 -0.91 3.59 27.50
C GLY A 77 -1.33 2.28 26.82
N GLU A 78 -2.57 2.16 26.35
CA GLU A 78 -3.05 0.99 25.62
C GLU A 78 -2.96 1.19 24.11
N SER A 79 -2.84 0.07 23.39
CA SER A 79 -2.94 0.03 21.93
C SER A 79 -4.03 -0.95 21.48
N THR A 80 -4.59 -0.68 20.30
CA THR A 80 -5.52 -1.58 19.61
C THR A 80 -5.22 -1.59 18.12
N ASN A 81 -5.66 -2.64 17.43
CA ASN A 81 -5.44 -2.82 16.01
C ASN A 81 -6.78 -3.11 15.32
N VAL A 82 -6.98 -2.49 14.17
CA VAL A 82 -8.15 -2.66 13.31
C VAL A 82 -7.68 -3.08 11.92
N SER A 83 -8.06 -4.28 11.50
CA SER A 83 -7.80 -4.77 10.14
C SER A 83 -8.92 -4.35 9.19
N VAL A 84 -8.54 -3.82 8.03
CA VAL A 84 -9.47 -3.34 7.01
C VAL A 84 -9.10 -3.94 5.66
N ASP A 85 -10.09 -4.57 5.03
CA ASP A 85 -9.97 -5.08 3.67
C ASP A 85 -10.31 -3.97 2.67
N ALA A 86 -9.31 -3.53 1.90
CA ALA A 86 -9.53 -2.56 0.86
C ALA A 86 -10.29 -3.19 -0.33
N LYS A 87 -11.02 -2.35 -1.07
CA LYS A 87 -11.70 -2.79 -2.31
C LYS A 87 -10.71 -3.21 -3.41
N PRO A 88 -11.16 -4.01 -4.38
CA PRO A 88 -10.35 -4.37 -5.54
C PRO A 88 -9.76 -3.15 -6.25
N LEU A 89 -8.50 -3.27 -6.65
CA LEU A 89 -7.75 -2.25 -7.37
C LEU A 89 -8.20 -2.18 -8.84
N THR A 90 -9.43 -1.71 -9.06
CA THR A 90 -10.19 -1.82 -10.32
C THR A 90 -9.53 -1.30 -11.59
N TYR A 91 -8.42 -0.54 -11.50
CA TYR A 91 -7.70 0.01 -12.64
C TYR A 91 -6.18 -0.18 -12.48
N GLU A 92 -5.48 -0.27 -13.60
CA GLU A 92 -4.02 -0.26 -13.64
C GLU A 92 -3.47 1.14 -13.38
N GLY A 93 -2.25 1.21 -12.85
CA GLY A 93 -1.56 2.49 -12.63
C GLY A 93 -0.54 2.44 -11.50
N HIS A 94 -0.03 3.60 -11.11
CA HIS A 94 0.74 3.75 -9.88
C HIS A 94 -0.22 4.01 -8.73
N ALA A 95 -0.27 3.05 -7.81
CA ALA A 95 -1.10 3.15 -6.63
C ALA A 95 -0.31 3.61 -5.43
N VAL A 96 -0.97 4.43 -4.62
CA VAL A 96 -0.51 4.88 -3.31
C VAL A 96 -1.60 4.52 -2.32
N LEU A 97 -1.21 3.76 -1.30
CA LEU A 97 -2.02 3.61 -0.11
C LEU A 97 -1.56 4.64 0.91
N GLY A 98 -2.49 5.32 1.55
CA GLY A 98 -2.18 6.25 2.61
C GLY A 98 -3.39 6.60 3.44
N PHE A 99 -3.16 7.34 4.51
CA PHE A 99 -4.23 7.86 5.34
C PHE A 99 -4.28 9.38 5.28
N SER A 100 -5.47 9.92 5.50
CA SER A 100 -5.68 11.34 5.74
C SER A 100 -6.23 11.52 7.13
N ILE A 101 -5.52 12.31 7.93
CA ILE A 101 -5.99 12.77 9.24
C ILE A 101 -6.16 14.27 9.13
N SER A 102 -7.40 14.73 9.13
CA SER A 102 -7.69 16.13 8.83
C SER A 102 -8.79 16.78 9.66
N GLY A 103 -9.58 16.01 10.42
CA GLY A 103 -10.64 16.59 11.22
C GLY A 103 -10.14 17.08 12.58
N GLY A 104 -11.05 17.75 13.28
CA GLY A 104 -10.77 18.39 14.56
C GLY A 104 -10.39 17.35 15.61
N VAL A 105 -9.25 17.55 16.25
CA VAL A 105 -8.89 16.79 17.44
C VAL A 105 -9.54 17.48 18.63
N ASN A 106 -10.47 16.79 19.29
CA ASN A 106 -11.04 17.28 20.53
C ASN A 106 -10.19 16.76 21.69
N VAL A 107 -9.07 17.45 21.96
CA VAL A 107 -8.23 17.17 23.13
C VAL A 107 -8.72 18.05 24.27
N ASN A 108 -9.50 17.49 25.19
CA ASN A 108 -9.99 18.25 26.33
C ASN A 108 -9.05 18.07 27.54
N ASN A 109 -8.73 19.17 28.22
CA ASN A 109 -7.81 19.18 29.38
C ASN A 109 -8.48 18.80 30.71
N GLU A 110 -9.81 18.57 30.73
CA GLU A 110 -10.58 18.41 31.96
C GLU A 110 -11.55 17.21 31.84
N ASN A 111 -11.10 16.01 32.23
CA ASN A 111 -11.91 14.81 32.50
C ASN A 111 -12.85 14.30 31.38
N HIS A 112 -12.75 14.83 30.16
CA HIS A 112 -13.51 14.36 29.01
C HIS A 112 -12.60 13.58 28.07
N PRO A 113 -13.04 12.43 27.54
CA PRO A 113 -12.22 11.62 26.66
C PRO A 113 -11.92 12.37 25.36
N SER A 114 -10.72 12.15 24.84
CA SER A 114 -10.23 12.73 23.59
C SER A 114 -10.90 12.05 22.40
N SER A 115 -11.15 12.77 21.32
CA SER A 115 -11.64 12.17 20.08
C SER A 115 -10.98 12.76 18.84
N LEU A 116 -10.80 11.92 17.82
CA LEU A 116 -10.31 12.30 16.50
C LEU A 116 -11.41 12.06 15.48
N ASN A 117 -11.84 13.11 14.80
CA ASN A 117 -12.67 12.96 13.61
C ASN A 117 -11.77 13.08 12.37
N PRO A 118 -11.92 12.26 11.33
CA PRO A 118 -10.97 12.22 10.23
C PRO A 118 -11.12 13.38 9.21
N GLY A 119 -12.18 14.19 9.28
CA GLY A 119 -12.39 15.34 8.38
C GLY A 119 -12.80 14.93 6.97
N GLY A 120 -12.98 15.89 6.05
CA GLY A 120 -13.58 15.63 4.73
C GLY A 120 -12.69 14.94 3.68
N ASP A 121 -13.22 14.81 2.45
CA ASP A 121 -12.53 14.11 1.35
C ASP A 121 -11.42 14.93 0.65
N ASP A 122 -11.39 16.25 0.81
CA ASP A 122 -10.50 17.15 0.05
C ASP A 122 -9.04 17.24 0.57
N TYR A 123 -8.65 16.39 1.52
CA TYR A 123 -7.35 16.51 2.20
C TYR A 123 -6.24 15.64 1.60
N LEU A 124 -5.00 16.13 1.75
CA LEU A 124 -3.77 15.49 1.29
C LEU A 124 -3.62 14.08 1.89
N ILE A 125 -3.49 13.07 1.02
CA ILE A 125 -3.11 11.72 1.40
C ILE A 125 -1.67 11.73 1.89
N ARG A 126 -1.42 11.15 3.08
CA ARG A 126 -0.07 10.85 3.54
C ARG A 126 0.28 9.43 3.12
N PRO A 127 1.20 9.24 2.16
CA PRO A 127 1.49 7.93 1.60
C PRO A 127 2.17 7.02 2.63
N THR A 128 1.59 5.85 2.84
CA THR A 128 2.16 4.77 3.66
C THR A 128 2.93 3.79 2.77
N SER A 129 2.37 3.43 1.63
CA SER A 129 2.96 2.49 0.68
C SER A 129 2.67 2.88 -0.76
N ALA A 130 3.56 2.51 -1.68
CA ALA A 130 3.39 2.72 -3.11
C ALA A 130 3.67 1.42 -3.86
N PHE A 131 2.81 1.08 -4.82
CA PHE A 131 2.90 -0.15 -5.60
C PHE A 131 2.33 0.06 -7.00
N SER A 132 2.75 -0.78 -7.96
CA SER A 132 2.13 -0.77 -9.29
C SER A 132 0.93 -1.70 -9.32
N VAL A 133 -0.17 -1.26 -9.93
CA VAL A 133 -1.35 -2.11 -10.17
C VAL A 133 -1.37 -2.50 -11.64
N TRP A 134 -1.52 -3.80 -11.89
CA TRP A 134 -1.57 -4.36 -13.23
C TRP A 134 -2.72 -5.33 -13.38
N ASP A 135 -3.34 -5.33 -14.55
CA ASP A 135 -4.18 -6.44 -14.98
C ASP A 135 -3.26 -7.59 -15.39
N LYS A 136 -3.55 -8.77 -14.87
CA LYS A 136 -2.71 -9.96 -15.10
C LYS A 136 -2.60 -10.31 -16.58
N SER A 137 -3.70 -10.18 -17.33
CA SER A 137 -3.72 -10.49 -18.76
C SER A 137 -2.93 -9.47 -19.57
N HIS A 138 -3.05 -8.20 -19.22
CA HIS A 138 -2.29 -7.13 -19.85
C HIS A 138 -0.79 -7.24 -19.54
N TYR A 139 -0.42 -7.50 -18.28
CA TYR A 139 0.96 -7.74 -17.85
C TYR A 139 1.60 -8.93 -18.58
N ASP A 140 0.87 -10.03 -18.69
CA ASP A 140 1.35 -11.21 -19.42
C ASP A 140 1.60 -10.87 -20.91
N ALA A 141 0.73 -10.06 -21.52
CA ALA A 141 0.85 -9.67 -22.92
C ALA A 141 1.99 -8.66 -23.18
N THR A 142 2.17 -7.65 -22.32
CA THR A 142 3.10 -6.53 -22.56
C THR A 142 4.46 -6.70 -21.92
N VAL A 143 4.54 -7.40 -20.79
CA VAL A 143 5.79 -7.57 -20.06
C VAL A 143 6.33 -8.99 -20.23
N ARG A 144 5.50 -10.00 -19.95
CA ARG A 144 6.00 -11.39 -19.86
C ARG A 144 6.33 -12.00 -21.21
N ARG A 145 5.41 -11.92 -22.19
CA ARG A 145 5.63 -12.48 -23.54
C ARG A 145 6.82 -11.82 -24.25
N PRO A 146 6.98 -10.48 -24.27
CA PRO A 146 8.14 -9.85 -24.89
C PRO A 146 9.47 -10.25 -24.24
N LYS A 147 9.52 -10.34 -22.90
CA LYS A 147 10.72 -10.84 -22.19
C LYS A 147 11.06 -12.28 -22.58
N GLN A 148 10.07 -13.13 -22.79
CA GLN A 148 10.30 -14.50 -23.27
C GLN A 148 10.82 -14.53 -24.71
N PHE A 149 10.26 -13.70 -25.60
CA PHE A 149 10.76 -13.56 -26.97
C PHE A 149 12.21 -13.04 -27.00
N GLN A 150 12.55 -12.03 -26.19
CA GLN A 150 13.91 -11.53 -26.08
C GLN A 150 14.89 -12.61 -25.62
N LYS A 151 14.52 -13.41 -24.60
CA LYS A 151 15.35 -14.56 -24.17
C LYS A 151 15.54 -15.58 -25.30
N GLY A 152 14.49 -15.84 -26.09
CA GLY A 152 14.56 -16.69 -27.27
C GLY A 152 15.56 -16.17 -28.30
N ILE A 153 15.48 -14.88 -28.65
CA ILE A 153 16.39 -14.25 -29.62
C ILE A 153 17.85 -14.30 -29.14
N ILE A 154 18.10 -13.99 -27.86
CA ILE A 154 19.46 -14.05 -27.29
C ILE A 154 20.00 -15.48 -27.38
N PHE A 155 19.19 -16.47 -26.99
CA PHE A 155 19.57 -17.87 -27.07
C PHE A 155 19.90 -18.30 -28.51
N THR A 156 19.01 -18.00 -29.47
CA THR A 156 19.25 -18.30 -30.90
C THR A 156 20.51 -17.60 -31.42
N SER A 157 20.77 -16.36 -31.00
CA SER A 157 21.97 -15.63 -31.39
C SER A 157 23.25 -16.31 -30.89
N ILE A 158 23.27 -16.78 -29.64
CA ILE A 158 24.40 -17.53 -29.07
C ILE A 158 24.65 -18.82 -29.88
N VAL A 159 23.59 -19.56 -30.20
CA VAL A 159 23.69 -20.79 -30.99
C VAL A 159 24.29 -20.53 -32.38
N LEU A 160 23.84 -19.47 -33.05
CA LEU A 160 24.37 -19.08 -34.37
C LEU A 160 25.85 -18.68 -34.32
N ILE A 161 26.27 -17.95 -33.28
CA ILE A 161 27.68 -17.57 -33.09
C ILE A 161 28.55 -18.81 -32.89
N ILE A 162 28.10 -19.78 -32.07
CA ILE A 162 28.82 -21.04 -31.86
C ILE A 162 28.92 -21.81 -33.18
N PHE A 163 27.84 -21.92 -33.93
CA PHE A 163 27.82 -22.62 -35.21
C PHE A 163 28.78 -21.99 -36.23
N ALA A 164 28.79 -20.66 -36.34
CA ALA A 164 29.73 -19.94 -37.20
C ALA A 164 31.20 -20.17 -36.75
N GLY A 165 31.47 -20.20 -35.45
CA GLY A 165 32.79 -20.52 -34.90
C GLY A 165 33.27 -21.93 -35.27
N ILE A 166 32.37 -22.93 -35.20
CA ILE A 166 32.68 -24.31 -35.62
C ILE A 166 32.96 -24.36 -37.13
N GLN A 167 32.16 -23.65 -37.94
CA GLN A 167 32.37 -23.60 -39.40
C GLN A 167 33.73 -22.97 -39.76
N LEU A 168 34.10 -21.87 -39.10
CA LEU A 168 35.42 -21.26 -39.30
C LEU A 168 36.53 -22.22 -38.87
N TRP A 169 36.41 -22.87 -37.73
CA TRP A 169 37.41 -23.83 -37.28
C TRP A 169 37.58 -24.99 -38.27
N LEU A 170 36.49 -25.58 -38.77
CA LEU A 170 36.53 -26.64 -39.78
C LEU A 170 37.09 -26.17 -41.14
N ALA A 171 36.90 -24.90 -41.50
CA ALA A 171 37.41 -24.36 -42.76
C ALA A 171 38.92 -24.07 -42.72
N TYR A 172 39.48 -23.85 -41.53
CA TYR A 172 40.89 -23.52 -41.31
C TYR A 172 41.69 -24.62 -40.59
N ALA A 173 41.08 -25.77 -40.29
CA ALA A 173 41.72 -26.99 -39.78
C ALA A 173 42.01 -27.96 -40.92
#